data_AF-A0A2N2Z1F6-F1
#
_entry.id   AF-A0A2N2Z1F6-F1
#
_cell.length_a   1.000
_cell.length_b   1.000
_cell.length_c   1.000
_cell.angle_alpha   90.00
_cell.angle_beta   90.00
_cell.angle_gamma   90.00
#
_symmetry.space_group_name_H-M   'P 1'
#
loop_
_entity.id
_entity.type
_entity.pdbx_description
1 polymer ?
#
loop_
_entity_poly.entity_id
_entity_poly.type
_entity_poly.pdbx_seq_one_letter_code
_entity_poly.pdbx_strand_id
1 'polypeptide(L)' 'NPNLPKYWSNISFGCTFRGVDYSFKVSTGKVTLKASDASTVIVSGKKTVLKPNEEITVSIDQQINFW' A
#
# COMPACT_ATOMS: atom_id res chain seq x y z
N ASN A 1 -7.26 3.36 0.29
CA ASN A 1 -7.51 3.77 -1.11
C ASN A 1 -6.39 4.72 -1.53
N PRO A 2 -5.23 4.19 -1.97
CA PRO A 2 -4.07 4.99 -2.35
C PRO A 2 -4.35 5.78 -3.63
N ASN A 3 -4.24 7.11 -3.57
CA ASN A 3 -4.34 7.98 -4.73
C ASN A 3 -3.03 8.78 -4.88
N LEU A 4 -2.38 8.66 -6.03
CA LEU A 4 -1.12 9.34 -6.32
C LEU A 4 -1.41 10.62 -7.10
N PRO A 5 -0.93 11.81 -6.66
CA PRO A 5 -1.07 13.03 -7.43
C PRO A 5 -0.50 12.89 -8.84
N LYS A 6 -1.12 13.55 -9.84
CA LYS A 6 -0.81 13.39 -11.27
C LYS A 6 0.68 13.53 -11.63
N TYR A 7 1.40 14.40 -10.92
CA TYR A 7 2.81 14.72 -11.22
C TYR A 7 3.81 13.89 -10.40
N TRP A 8 3.34 13.00 -9.53
CA TRP A 8 4.22 12.18 -8.68
C TRP A 8 4.43 10.82 -9.32
N SER A 9 5.69 10.39 -9.40
CA SER A 9 6.03 9.05 -9.89
C SER A 9 5.86 7.99 -8.81
N ASN A 10 6.11 8.35 -7.56
CA ASN A 10 5.89 7.53 -6.38
C ASN A 10 5.85 8.37 -5.10
N ILE A 11 5.30 7.79 -4.02
CA ILE A 11 5.47 8.25 -2.64
C ILE A 11 5.84 7.04 -1.79
N SER A 12 6.80 7.22 -0.88
CA SER A 12 7.13 6.24 0.14
C SER A 12 6.88 6.82 1.52
N PHE A 13 6.24 6.05 2.40
CA PHE A 13 6.00 6.46 3.77
C PHE A 13 5.96 5.24 4.69
N GLY A 14 6.31 5.45 5.95
CA GLY A 14 6.17 4.46 7.00
C GLY A 14 5.14 4.90 8.03
N CYS A 15 4.48 3.95 8.68
CA CYS A 15 3.69 4.22 9.87
C CYS A 15 3.71 3.04 10.83
N THR A 16 3.63 3.33 12.12
CA THR A 16 3.51 2.31 13.16
C THR A 16 2.05 2.24 13.59
N PHE A 17 1.45 1.06 13.54
CA PHE A 17 0.10 0.83 14.03
C PHE A 17 0.08 -0.38 14.96
N ARG A 18 -0.36 -0.15 16.21
CA ARG A 18 -0.37 -1.18 17.27
C ARG A 18 0.98 -1.88 17.45
N GLY A 19 2.08 -1.12 17.35
CA GLY A 19 3.45 -1.64 17.48
C GLY A 19 3.98 -2.40 16.27
N VAL A 20 3.20 -2.53 15.19
CA VAL A 20 3.67 -3.09 13.92
C VAL A 20 4.11 -1.94 13.01
N ASP A 21 5.33 -2.00 12.52
CA ASP A 21 5.88 -1.03 11.59
C ASP A 21 5.54 -1.41 10.15
N TYR A 22 4.88 -0.51 9.45
CA TYR A 22 4.51 -0.67 8.06
C TYR A 22 5.33 0.26 7.19
N SER A 23 5.75 -0.23 6.03
CA SER A 23 6.34 0.56 4.96
C SER A 23 5.49 0.44 3.72
N PHE A 24 5.17 1.58 3.10
CA PHE A 24 4.36 1.67 1.90
C PHE A 24 5.14 2.41 0.82
N LYS A 25 5.14 1.85 -0.38
CA LYS A 25 5.60 2.51 -1.61
C LYS A 25 4.46 2.48 -2.61
N VAL A 26 3.86 3.64 -2.84
CA VAL A 26 2.76 3.82 -3.77
C VAL A 26 3.33 4.37 -5.08
N SER A 27 2.98 3.74 -6.20
CA SER A 27 3.31 4.19 -7.55
C SER A 27 2.09 4.02 -8.46
N THR A 28 2.15 4.52 -9.69
CA THR A 28 1.04 4.40 -10.65
C THR A 28 0.60 2.94 -10.79
N GLY A 29 -0.66 2.66 -10.46
CA GLY A 29 -1.27 1.34 -10.59
C GLY A 29 -0.81 0.26 -9.59
N LYS A 30 0.06 0.55 -8.61
CA LYS A 30 0.49 -0.46 -7.62
C LYS A 30 0.93 0.12 -6.27
N VAL A 31 0.73 -0.66 -5.20
CA VAL A 31 1.35 -0.44 -3.88
C VAL A 31 2.26 -1.61 -3.56
N THR A 32 3.48 -1.32 -3.15
CA THR A 32 4.33 -2.26 -2.43
C THR A 32 4.22 -1.99 -0.93
N LEU A 33 4.00 -3.03 -0.14
CA LEU A 33 3.80 -2.93 1.30
C LEU A 33 4.60 -3.99 2.03
N LYS A 34 5.10 -3.62 3.20
CA LYS A 34 5.85 -4.48 4.12
C LYS A 34 5.38 -4.19 5.54
N ALA A 35 5.34 -5.21 6.39
CA ALA A 35 5.06 -5.08 7.82
C ALA A 35 6.17 -5.76 8.63
N SER A 36 6.49 -5.25 9.83
CA SER A 36 7.43 -5.91 10.75
C SER A 36 6.92 -7.28 11.20
N ASP A 37 5.60 -7.41 11.34
CA ASP A 37 4.90 -8.58 11.86
C ASP A 37 3.75 -9.05 10.97
N ALA A 38 3.27 -10.25 11.24
CA ALA A 38 2.14 -10.85 10.54
C ALA A 38 0.89 -9.98 10.73
N SER A 39 0.30 -9.54 9.63
CA SER A 39 -0.82 -8.60 9.66
C SER A 39 -1.72 -8.78 8.45
N THR A 40 -2.94 -8.25 8.53
CA THR A 40 -3.87 -8.21 7.40
C THR A 40 -4.22 -6.77 7.10
N VAL A 41 -4.02 -6.37 5.84
CA VAL A 41 -4.35 -5.02 5.35
C VAL A 41 -5.41 -5.10 4.27
N ILE A 42 -6.17 -4.03 4.08
CA ILE A 42 -7.15 -3.91 3.00
C ILE A 42 -6.65 -2.87 2.01
N VAL A 43 -6.31 -3.30 0.80
CA VAL A 43 -5.79 -2.44 -0.28
C VAL A 43 -6.81 -2.47 -1.41
N SER A 44 -7.38 -1.31 -1.73
CA SER A 44 -8.40 -1.17 -2.80
C SER A 44 -9.55 -2.18 -2.67
N GLY A 45 -10.03 -2.41 -1.45
CA GLY A 45 -11.11 -3.35 -1.14
C GLY A 45 -10.70 -4.82 -1.08
N LYS A 46 -9.46 -5.17 -1.47
CA LYS A 46 -8.94 -6.55 -1.39
C LYS A 46 -8.18 -6.76 -0.09
N LYS A 47 -8.48 -7.86 0.61
CA LYS A 47 -7.72 -8.29 1.78
C LYS A 47 -6.38 -8.87 1.33
N THR A 48 -5.31 -8.42 1.94
CA THR A 48 -3.95 -8.89 1.70
C THR A 48 -3.32 -9.29 3.03
N VAL A 49 -2.86 -10.54 3.11
CA VAL A 49 -2.14 -11.06 4.27
C VAL A 49 -0.66 -10.75 4.08
N LEU A 50 -0.07 -10.04 5.04
CA LEU A 50 1.35 -9.74 5.09
C LEU A 50 2.03 -10.71 6.04
N LYS A 51 3.10 -11.35 5.56
CA LYS A 51 4.01 -12.08 6.45
C LYS A 51 5.07 -11.12 7.00
N PRO A 52 5.64 -11.41 8.19
CA PRO A 52 6.69 -10.59 8.79
C PRO A 52 7.82 -10.33 7.79
N ASN A 53 8.14 -9.06 7.59
CA ASN A 53 9.21 -8.55 6.74
C ASN A 53 9.14 -8.93 5.25
N GLU A 54 8.02 -9.49 4.78
CA GLU A 54 7.81 -9.82 3.37
C GLU A 54 7.27 -8.60 2.62
N GLU A 55 7.89 -8.27 1.48
CA GLU A 55 7.39 -7.24 0.57
C GLU A 55 6.34 -7.85 -0.36
N ILE A 56 5.15 -7.26 -0.37
CA ILE A 56 4.07 -7.67 -1.27
C ILE A 56 3.68 -6.49 -2.14
N THR A 57 3.54 -6.74 -3.43
CA THR A 57 3.06 -5.74 -4.39
C THR A 57 1.64 -6.08 -4.82
N VAL A 58 0.74 -5.11 -4.69
CA VAL A 58 -0.68 -5.22 -5.05
C VAL A 58 -1.00 -4.20 -6.12
N SER A 59 -1.62 -4.65 -7.22
CA SER A 59 -2.13 -3.74 -8.26
C SER A 59 -3.35 -2.97 -7.76
N ILE A 60 -3.32 -1.64 -7.95
CA ILE A 60 -4.46 -0.75 -7.72
C ILE A 60 -5.09 -0.50 -9.08
N ASP A 61 -6.29 -1.03 -9.32
CA ASP A 61 -7.13 -0.50 -10.39
C ASP A 61 -7.55 0.90 -9.97
N GLN A 62 -6.92 1.91 -10.56
CA GLN A 62 -7.34 3.29 -10.37
C GLN A 62 -8.67 3.45 -11.11
N GLN A 63 -9.79 3.37 -10.39
CA GLN A 63 -11.03 3.98 -10.88
C GLN A 63 -10.76 5.47 -11.04
N ILE A 64 -10.48 5.90 -12.26
CA ILE A 64 -10.36 7.31 -12.61
C ILE A 64 -11.77 7.91 -12.45
N ASN A 65 -12.03 8.55 -11.32
CA ASN A 65 -13.21 9.39 -11.17
C ASN A 65 -12.97 10.67 -11.97
N PHE A 66 -13.59 10.74 -13.15
CA PHE A 66 -13.80 12.00 -13.88
C PHE A 66 -15.07 12.65 -13.31
N TRP A 67 -14.91 13.57 -12.35
CA TRP A 67 -15.93 14.55 -11.99
C TRP A 67 -15.24 15.90 -11.79
#